data_AF-A0A124FYH9-F1
#
_entry.id   AF-A0A124FYH9-F1
#
_cell.length_a   1.000
_cell.length_b   1.000
_cell.length_c   1.000
_cell.angle_alpha   90.00
_cell.angle_beta   90.00
_cell.angle_gamma   90.00
#
_symmetry.space_group_name_H-M   'P 1'
#
loop_
_entity.id
_entity.type
_entity.pdbx_description
1 polymer ?
#
loop_
_entity_poly.entity_id
_entity_poly.type
_entity_poly.pdbx_seq_one_letter_code
_entity_poly.pdbx_strand_id
1 'polypeptide(L)'
;MKIGYTCINRTVKCCSARTFRLSSYSEERLLETTAANLMCLEKILEFNRAKSILFFRITSDLIPFASHPVCRVDWEMISRVTSTESGR
;
A
#
# COMPACT_ATOMS: atom_id res chain seq x y z
N MET A 1 25.69 7.30 4.65
CA MET A 1 24.38 7.83 5.10
C MET A 1 23.35 7.46 4.04
N LYS A 2 22.25 6.78 4.39
CA LYS A 2 21.18 6.45 3.43
C LYS A 2 20.08 7.51 3.54
N ILE A 3 19.61 8.03 2.40
CA ILE A 3 18.53 9.02 2.35
C ILE A 3 17.22 8.26 2.09
N GLY A 4 16.16 8.69 2.75
CA GLY A 4 14.83 8.13 2.59
C GLY A 4 13.74 9.15 2.86
N TYR A 5 12.51 8.79 2.52
CA TYR A 5 11.32 9.60 2.79
C TYR A 5 10.15 8.71 3.22
N THR A 6 9.04 9.34 3.62
CA THR A 6 7.94 8.67 4.30
C THR A 6 6.65 8.74 3.49
N CYS A 7 5.96 7.60 3.36
CA CYS A 7 4.58 7.42 2.93
C CYS A 7 4.24 7.83 1.49
N ILE A 8 4.56 9.05 1.05
CA ILE A 8 4.05 9.64 -0.19
C ILE A 8 5.22 10.02 -1.09
N ASN A 9 5.13 9.63 -2.37
CA ASN A 9 5.99 10.14 -3.43
C ASN A 9 5.18 11.14 -4.28
N ARG A 10 5.61 12.40 -4.35
CA ARG A 10 4.90 13.44 -5.13
C ARG A 10 5.19 13.39 -6.64
N THR A 11 6.23 12.69 -7.05
CA THR A 11 6.61 12.51 -8.46
C THR A 11 5.79 11.39 -9.10
N VAL A 12 5.57 10.30 -8.37
CA VAL A 12 4.66 9.22 -8.78
C VAL A 12 3.23 9.71 -8.58
N LYS A 13 2.46 9.88 -9.68
CA LYS A 13 1.09 10.42 -9.68
C LYS A 13 0.05 9.42 -9.14
N CYS A 14 0.32 8.84 -7.98
CA CYS A 14 -0.45 7.77 -7.41
C CYS A 14 -0.31 7.78 -5.89
N CYS A 15 -1.27 7.21 -5.16
CA CYS A 15 -1.32 7.27 -3.70
C CYS A 15 -1.45 5.86 -3.12
N SER A 16 -0.51 5.48 -2.25
CA SER A 16 -0.49 4.21 -1.52
C SER A 16 -1.16 4.29 -0.14
N ALA A 17 -1.75 5.44 0.21
CA ALA A 17 -2.38 5.72 1.50
C ALA A 17 -3.86 6.08 1.34
N ARG A 18 -4.56 5.48 0.37
CA ARG A 18 -6.00 5.72 0.20
C ARG A 18 -6.75 5.02 1.33
N THR A 19 -7.69 5.75 1.92
CA THR A 19 -8.63 5.26 2.92
C THR A 19 -10.03 5.77 2.60
N PHE A 20 -11.04 5.22 3.28
CA PHE A 20 -12.43 5.61 3.12
C PHE A 20 -13.12 5.66 4.49
N ARG A 21 -14.30 6.27 4.55
CA ARG A 21 -15.07 6.36 5.80
C ARG A 21 -15.64 5.01 6.19
N LEU A 22 -15.68 4.73 7.49
CA LEU A 22 -16.26 3.48 8.02
C LEU A 22 -17.72 3.26 7.58
N SER A 23 -18.49 4.34 7.39
CA SER A 23 -19.86 4.29 6.86
C SER A 23 -19.98 3.69 5.46
N SER A 24 -18.89 3.66 4.70
CA SER A 24 -18.83 3.12 3.34
C SER A 24 -18.09 1.79 3.28
N TYR A 25 -17.89 1.14 4.43
CA TYR A 25 -17.17 -0.12 4.52
C TYR A 25 -17.93 -1.24 3.82
N SER A 26 -17.25 -1.90 2.89
CA SER A 26 -17.60 -3.22 2.35
C SER A 26 -16.30 -3.99 2.12
N GLU A 27 -16.37 -5.32 2.14
CA GLU A 27 -15.20 -6.17 1.87
C GLU A 27 -14.64 -5.91 0.46
N GLU A 28 -15.51 -5.78 -0.53
CA GLU A 28 -15.15 -5.40 -1.90
C GLU A 28 -14.36 -4.09 -1.94
N ARG A 29 -14.86 -3.04 -1.30
CA ARG A 29 -14.19 -1.73 -1.28
C ARG A 29 -12.86 -1.77 -0.54
N LEU A 30 -12.77 -2.56 0.53
CA LEU A 30 -11.52 -2.81 1.24
C LEU A 30 -10.49 -3.46 0.30
N LEU A 31 -10.88 -4.50 -0.43
CA LEU A 31 -10.04 -5.22 -1.37
C LEU A 31 -9.56 -4.31 -2.51
N GLU A 32 -10.49 -3.59 -3.15
CA GLU A 32 -10.18 -2.65 -4.22
C GLU A 32 -9.21 -1.56 -3.77
N THR A 33 -9.46 -0.97 -2.60
CA THR A 33 -8.62 0.09 -2.05
C THR A 33 -7.22 -0.44 -1.70
N THR A 34 -7.16 -1.63 -1.09
CA THR A 34 -5.90 -2.28 -0.73
C THR A 34 -5.08 -2.63 -1.96
N ALA A 35 -5.70 -3.23 -2.99
CA ALA A 35 -5.05 -3.55 -4.24
C ALA A 35 -4.52 -2.29 -4.95
N ALA A 36 -5.33 -1.21 -4.98
CA ALA A 36 -4.90 0.07 -5.53
C ALA A 36 -3.71 0.68 -4.77
N ASN A 37 -3.70 0.57 -3.44
CA ASN A 37 -2.60 1.06 -2.62
C ASN A 37 -1.31 0.24 -2.84
N LEU A 38 -1.42 -1.09 -2.95
CA LEU A 38 -0.29 -1.99 -3.22
C LEU A 38 0.33 -1.74 -4.60
N MET A 39 -0.49 -1.63 -5.65
CA MET A 39 -0.01 -1.24 -6.99
C MET A 39 0.72 0.11 -6.97
N CYS A 40 0.26 1.03 -6.12
CA CYS A 40 0.92 2.31 -5.95
C CYS A 40 2.24 2.22 -5.20
N LEU A 41 2.28 1.41 -4.15
CA LEU A 41 3.48 1.15 -3.39
C LEU A 41 4.57 0.56 -4.29
N GLU A 42 4.22 -0.40 -5.14
CA GLU A 42 5.14 -1.00 -6.12
C GLU A 42 5.77 0.05 -7.04
N LYS A 43 4.96 0.91 -7.67
CA LYS A 43 5.45 2.02 -8.50
C LYS A 43 6.39 2.97 -7.75
N ILE A 44 6.10 3.21 -6.47
CA ILE A 44 6.96 4.02 -5.61
C ILE A 44 8.29 3.31 -5.35
N LEU A 45 8.28 2.00 -5.08
CA LEU A 45 9.49 1.21 -4.85
C LEU A 45 10.35 1.10 -6.13
N GLU A 46 9.73 0.93 -7.29
CA GLU A 46 10.43 0.95 -8.58
C GLU A 46 11.10 2.29 -8.84
N PHE A 47 10.39 3.40 -8.61
CA PHE A 47 10.95 4.74 -8.70
C PHE A 47 12.14 4.91 -7.75
N ASN A 48 11.99 4.45 -6.50
CA ASN A 48 13.02 4.53 -5.48
C ASN A 48 14.26 3.72 -5.86
N ARG A 49 14.08 2.52 -6.39
CA ARG A 49 15.16 1.68 -6.94
C ARG A 49 15.90 2.42 -8.06
N ALA A 50 15.18 3.03 -9.00
CA ALA A 50 15.77 3.80 -10.10
C ALA A 50 16.51 5.07 -9.65
N LYS A 51 16.17 5.61 -8.48
CA LYS A 51 16.81 6.81 -7.89
C LYS A 51 17.79 6.48 -6.76
N SER A 52 18.08 5.20 -6.52
CA SER A 52 18.94 4.73 -5.42
C SER A 52 18.48 5.20 -4.03
N ILE A 53 17.17 5.41 -3.84
CA ILE A 53 16.54 5.70 -2.55
C ILE A 53 16.23 4.37 -1.89
N LEU A 54 17.12 3.90 -1.02
CA LEU A 54 17.02 2.56 -0.42
C LEU A 54 16.31 2.53 0.94
N PHE A 55 15.71 3.66 1.35
CA PHE A 55 14.97 3.74 2.60
C PHE A 55 13.63 4.42 2.36
N PHE A 56 12.55 3.69 2.64
CA PHE A 56 11.19 4.18 2.47
C PHE A 56 10.30 3.63 3.59
N ARG A 57 9.61 4.53 4.29
CA ARG A 57 8.62 4.15 5.29
C ARG A 57 7.25 3.97 4.62
N ILE A 58 6.70 2.78 4.73
CA ILE A 58 5.35 2.45 4.26
C ILE A 58 4.31 3.14 5.17
N THR A 59 3.20 3.59 4.59
CA THR A 59 2.08 4.19 5.31
C THR A 59 1.29 3.14 6.11
N SER A 60 0.76 3.52 7.28
CA SER A 60 -0.17 2.69 8.05
C SER A 60 -1.51 2.50 7.34
N ASP A 61 -1.86 3.43 6.44
CA ASP A 61 -3.12 3.41 5.70
C ASP A 61 -3.05 2.54 4.43
N LEU A 62 -2.00 1.71 4.29
CA LEU A 62 -1.84 0.81 3.15
C LEU A 62 -3.04 -0.15 3.04
N ILE A 63 -3.49 -0.65 4.19
CA ILE A 63 -4.64 -1.54 4.32
C ILE A 63 -5.66 -0.85 5.24
N PRO A 64 -6.74 -0.27 4.68
CA PRO A 64 -7.75 0.42 5.48
C PRO A 64 -8.33 -0.51 6.55
N PHE A 65 -8.46 -0.02 7.79
CA PHE A 65 -9.11 -0.75 8.87
C PHE A 65 -8.47 -2.11 9.25
N ALA A 66 -7.22 -2.39 8.87
CA ALA A 66 -6.56 -3.67 9.13
C ALA A 66 -6.59 -4.13 10.60
N SER A 67 -6.50 -3.19 11.55
CA SER A 67 -6.56 -3.45 12.99
C SER A 67 -7.95 -3.27 13.60
N HIS A 68 -8.96 -2.90 12.81
CA HIS A 68 -10.31 -2.63 13.29
C HIS A 68 -11.15 -3.91 13.27
N PRO A 69 -12.01 -4.19 14.27
CA PRO A 69 -12.86 -5.39 14.33
C PRO A 69 -13.84 -5.57 13.15
N VAL A 70 -13.97 -4.55 12.30
CA VAL A 70 -14.84 -4.58 11.11
C VAL A 70 -14.17 -5.34 9.97
N CYS A 71 -12.84 -5.39 9.96
CA CYS A 71 -12.05 -6.12 8.99
C CYS A 71 -12.11 -7.62 9.33
N ARG A 72 -13.00 -8.32 8.64
CA ARG A 72 -13.14 -9.79 8.73
C ARG A 72 -12.36 -10.53 7.65
N VAL A 73 -11.85 -9.78 6.68
CA VAL A 73 -11.10 -10.30 5.54
C VAL A 73 -9.66 -10.58 5.99
N ASP A 74 -9.15 -11.76 5.61
CA ASP A 74 -7.74 -12.11 5.81
C ASP A 74 -6.85 -11.38 4.79
N TRP A 75 -6.58 -10.11 5.10
CA TRP A 75 -5.75 -9.24 4.27
C TRP A 75 -4.29 -9.72 4.19
N GLU A 76 -3.80 -10.48 5.18
CA GLU A 76 -2.45 -11.04 5.16
C GLU A 76 -2.31 -12.03 4.00
N MET A 77 -3.28 -12.94 3.84
CA MET A 77 -3.28 -13.88 2.71
C MET A 77 -3.27 -13.15 1.38
N ILE A 78 -4.10 -12.12 1.23
CA ILE A 78 -4.25 -11.37 -0.02
C ILE A 78 -2.94 -10.66 -0.40
N SER A 79 -2.29 -10.01 0.56
CA SER A 79 -1.03 -9.30 0.33
C SER A 79 0.11 -10.23 -0.14
N ARG A 80 0.10 -11.50 0.28
CA ARG A 80 1.09 -12.51 -0.12
C ARG A 80 0.93 -12.95 -1.56
N VAL A 81 -0.30 -13.08 -2.04
CA VAL A 81 -0.60 -13.46 -3.43
C VAL A 81 -0.10 -12.38 -4.40
N THR A 82 -0.39 -11.11 -4.12
CA THR A 82 0.03 -9.99 -4.98
C THR A 82 1.55 -9.78 -4.99
N SER A 83 2.21 -10.02 -3.86
CA SER A 83 3.67 -9.83 -3.74
C SER A 83 4.48 -10.93 -4.43
N THR A 84 3.91 -12.12 -4.63
CA THR A 84 4.64 -13.27 -5.20
C THR A 84 4.87 -13.12 -6.71
N GLU A 85 4.05 -12.33 -7.42
CA GLU A 85 4.29 -12.01 -8.83
C GLU A 85 5.35 -10.92 -9.06
N SER A 86 5.56 -10.04 -8.07
CA SER A 86 6.43 -8.86 -8.19
C SER A 86 7.86 -9.07 -7.64
N GLY A 87 8.10 -10.20 -6.96
CA GLY A 87 9.37 -10.51 -6.28
C GLY A 87 10.46 -11.21 -7.12
N ARG A 88 10.36 -11.22 -8.45
CA ARG A 88 11.40 -11.77 -9.35
C ARG A 88 12.16 -10.68 -10.11
#